data_AF-A0A166MKC3-F1
#
_entry.id   AF-A0A166MKC3-F1
#
_cell.length_a   1.000
_cell.length_b   1.000
_cell.length_c   1.000
_cell.angle_alpha   90.00
_cell.angle_beta   90.00
_cell.angle_gamma   90.00
#
_symmetry.space_group_name_H-M   'P 1'
#
loop_
_entity.id
_entity.type
_entity.pdbx_description
1 polymer ?
#
loop_
_entity_poly.entity_id
_entity_poly.type
_entity_poly.pdbx_seq_one_letter_code
_entity_poly.pdbx_strand_id
1 'polypeptide(L)'
;MNNPNVQTLRFRKPTPASAPKDGEDKPKLRHVGLLQDQVRRTARAPWCPNLLLAARLLLLMRAAGAMYSNISDCDEVFNFWEPLHFADYGYGFQTWELSPTYAIRSWAYILLHLPLAWLPTRLLQFEKRQAFFALRIAFAVFSSFAEANFYRTVVECVNEHVGRYLLLMLLT
;
A
#
# COMPACT_ATOMS: atom_id res chain seq x y z
N MET A 1 76.12 4.32 5.55
CA MET A 1 75.90 3.06 4.80
C MET A 1 74.45 3.03 4.36
N ASN A 2 74.16 3.43 3.12
CA ASN A 2 72.81 3.40 2.55
C ASN A 2 72.81 2.30 1.50
N ASN A 3 72.18 1.17 1.78
CA ASN A 3 72.24 -0.01 0.92
C ASN A 3 71.18 0.16 -0.20
N PRO A 4 71.55 0.20 -1.49
CA PRO A 4 70.63 0.55 -2.59
C PRO A 4 69.58 -0.53 -2.91
N ASN A 5 69.59 -1.68 -2.22
CA ASN A 5 68.73 -2.84 -2.50
C ASN A 5 67.59 -3.07 -1.48
N VAL A 6 67.21 -2.07 -0.68
CA VAL A 6 66.09 -2.22 0.28
C VAL A 6 64.85 -1.51 -0.24
N GLN A 7 63.92 -2.25 -0.83
CA GLN A 7 62.58 -1.75 -1.13
C GLN A 7 61.70 -1.83 0.13
N THR A 8 61.43 -0.69 0.76
CA THR A 8 60.49 -0.64 1.89
C THR A 8 59.07 -0.49 1.36
N LEU A 9 58.26 -1.54 1.48
CA LEU A 9 56.81 -1.49 1.24
C LEU A 9 56.16 -0.63 2.33
N ARG A 10 55.89 0.64 2.03
CA ARG A 10 55.08 1.51 2.89
C ARG A 10 53.61 1.30 2.57
N PHE A 11 52.91 0.59 3.45
CA PHE A 11 51.45 0.60 3.45
C PHE A 11 50.94 2.00 3.77
N ARG A 12 50.01 2.50 2.94
CA ARG A 12 49.35 3.78 3.15
C ARG A 12 48.62 3.74 4.49
N LYS A 13 49.02 4.59 5.45
CA LYS A 13 48.26 4.79 6.68
C LYS A 13 46.86 5.30 6.30
N PRO A 14 45.78 4.81 6.93
CA PRO A 14 44.46 5.36 6.71
C PRO A 14 44.49 6.84 7.04
N THR A 15 44.07 7.68 6.10
CA THR A 15 43.90 9.11 6.31
C THR A 15 43.01 9.29 7.55
N PRO A 16 43.35 10.14 8.53
CA PRO A 16 42.42 10.45 9.61
C PRO A 16 41.13 10.90 8.92
N ALA A 17 40.04 10.16 9.18
CA ALA A 17 38.74 10.46 8.64
C ALA A 17 38.50 11.95 8.87
N SER A 18 38.38 12.71 7.78
CA SER A 18 37.78 14.03 7.83
C SER A 18 36.56 13.92 8.73
N ALA A 19 36.46 14.81 9.73
CA ALA A 19 35.33 14.88 10.65
C ALA A 19 34.03 14.58 9.89
N PRO A 20 33.16 13.71 10.46
CA PRO A 20 31.96 13.28 9.75
C PRO A 20 31.23 14.54 9.29
N LYS A 21 31.01 14.66 7.98
CA LYS A 21 30.16 15.73 7.46
C LYS A 21 28.80 15.54 8.13
N ASP A 22 28.41 16.52 8.95
CA ASP A 22 27.12 16.56 9.61
C ASP A 22 26.02 16.46 8.54
N GLY A 23 25.53 15.26 8.28
CA GLY A 23 24.61 14.98 7.18
C GLY A 23 24.78 13.63 6.46
N GLU A 24 25.85 12.87 6.71
CA GLU A 24 25.85 11.47 6.29
C GLU A 24 24.89 10.67 7.18
N ASP A 25 23.74 10.31 6.60
CA ASP A 25 22.77 9.37 7.17
C ASP A 25 23.54 8.17 7.73
N LYS A 26 23.54 8.03 9.07
CA LYS A 26 24.13 6.87 9.73
C LYS A 26 23.58 5.62 9.02
N PRO A 27 24.43 4.65 8.64
CA PRO A 27 23.96 3.45 7.97
C PRO A 27 22.91 2.81 8.88
N LYS A 28 21.65 2.77 8.42
CA LYS A 28 20.54 2.16 9.18
C LYS A 28 21.00 0.78 9.61
N LEU A 29 20.94 0.48 10.91
CA LEU A 29 21.31 -0.84 11.42
C LEU A 29 20.51 -1.89 10.66
N ARG A 30 21.21 -2.68 9.84
CA ARG A 30 20.60 -3.76 9.05
C ARG A 30 20.40 -4.96 9.99
N HIS A 31 19.32 -5.71 9.80
CA HIS A 31 19.00 -6.91 10.59
C HIS A 31 18.55 -6.64 12.05
N VAL A 32 17.81 -5.56 12.33
CA VAL A 32 17.15 -5.36 13.64
C VAL A 32 15.77 -6.04 13.73
N GLY A 33 15.24 -6.50 12.59
CA GLY A 33 13.93 -7.15 12.53
C GLY A 33 13.90 -8.53 13.21
N LEU A 34 12.68 -9.03 13.42
CA LEU A 34 12.38 -10.31 14.07
C LEU A 34 13.13 -11.49 13.44
N LEU A 35 13.26 -11.49 12.11
CA LEU A 35 13.96 -12.54 11.38
C LEU A 35 15.30 -12.01 10.89
N GLN A 36 16.36 -12.32 11.62
CA GLN A 36 17.73 -11.96 11.24
C GLN A 36 18.33 -13.01 10.31
N ASP A 37 18.66 -12.60 9.09
CA ASP A 37 19.46 -13.43 8.18
C ASP A 37 20.92 -13.47 8.68
N GLN A 38 21.34 -14.64 9.18
CA GLN A 38 22.69 -14.86 9.69
C GLN A 38 23.69 -15.17 8.58
N VAL A 39 23.23 -15.71 7.44
CA VAL A 39 24.08 -16.25 6.38
C VAL A 39 24.50 -15.15 5.41
N ARG A 40 23.62 -14.17 5.14
CA ARG A 40 23.83 -13.14 4.11
C ARG A 40 24.08 -11.74 4.68
N ARG A 41 24.71 -11.63 5.85
CA ARG A 41 25.00 -10.33 6.50
C ARG A 41 25.85 -9.38 5.64
N THR A 42 26.72 -9.92 4.79
CA THR A 42 27.60 -9.15 3.90
C THR A 42 27.01 -8.91 2.51
N ALA A 43 25.83 -9.46 2.21
CA ALA A 43 25.20 -9.31 0.91
C ALA A 43 24.58 -7.90 0.72
N ARG A 44 24.43 -7.50 -0.54
CA ARG A 44 23.71 -6.27 -0.91
C ARG A 44 22.26 -6.35 -0.45
N ALA A 45 21.69 -5.19 -0.10
CA ALA A 45 20.28 -5.12 0.29
C ALA A 45 19.37 -5.62 -0.83
N PRO A 46 18.34 -6.42 -0.52
CA PRO A 46 17.27 -6.63 -1.47
C PRO A 46 16.64 -5.28 -1.83
N TRP A 47 16.19 -5.17 -3.07
CA TRP A 47 15.47 -3.98 -3.50
C TRP A 47 14.12 -3.91 -2.76
N CYS A 48 13.96 -2.89 -1.91
CA CYS A 48 12.74 -2.61 -1.19
C CYS A 48 12.28 -1.19 -1.55
N PRO A 49 11.14 -1.03 -2.24
CA PRO A 49 10.62 0.28 -2.58
C PRO A 49 10.27 1.11 -1.33
N ASN A 50 10.38 2.43 -1.46
CA ASN A 50 9.89 3.35 -0.43
C ASN A 50 8.36 3.27 -0.33
N LEU A 51 7.79 3.67 0.81
CA LEU A 51 6.34 3.59 1.08
C LEU A 51 5.52 4.27 -0.02
N LEU A 52 5.94 5.45 -0.48
CA LEU A 52 5.27 6.17 -1.56
C LEU A 52 5.33 5.42 -2.89
N LEU A 53 6.44 4.76 -3.20
CA LEU A 53 6.59 3.99 -4.43
C LEU A 53 5.76 2.71 -4.37
N ALA A 54 5.75 2.01 -3.24
CA ALA A 54 4.88 0.86 -3.00
C ALA A 54 3.39 1.25 -3.11
N ALA A 55 2.99 2.35 -2.46
CA ALA A 55 1.62 2.86 -2.53
C ALA A 55 1.19 3.21 -3.95
N ARG A 56 2.07 3.86 -4.75
CA ARG A 56 1.78 4.17 -6.16
C ARG A 56 1.61 2.89 -7.00
N LEU A 57 2.48 1.90 -6.83
CA LEU A 57 2.39 0.64 -7.56
C LEU A 57 1.09 -0.11 -7.24
N LEU A 58 0.76 -0.23 -5.95
CA LEU A 58 -0.48 -0.86 -5.50
C LEU A 58 -1.71 -0.07 -5.98
N LEU A 59 -1.69 1.26 -5.86
CA LEU A 59 -2.78 2.11 -6.31
C LEU A 59 -3.04 1.94 -7.81
N LEU A 60 -2.01 1.86 -8.65
CA LEU A 60 -2.16 1.63 -10.09
C LEU A 60 -2.86 0.30 -10.37
N MET A 61 -2.43 -0.79 -9.72
CA MET A 61 -3.04 -2.10 -9.89
C MET A 61 -4.49 -2.14 -9.39
N ARG A 62 -4.78 -1.53 -8.23
CA ARG A 62 -6.13 -1.50 -7.66
C ARG A 62 -7.07 -0.57 -8.41
N ALA A 63 -6.58 0.56 -8.91
CA ALA A 63 -7.37 1.43 -9.77
C ALA A 63 -7.68 0.75 -11.11
N ALA A 64 -6.73 0.01 -11.69
CA ALA A 64 -6.99 -0.80 -12.88
C ALA A 64 -8.05 -1.88 -12.61
N GLY A 65 -7.94 -2.61 -11.49
CA GLY A 65 -8.96 -3.57 -11.06
C GLY A 65 -10.35 -2.92 -10.85
N ALA A 66 -10.40 -1.75 -10.22
CA ALA A 66 -11.64 -1.00 -10.02
C ALA A 66 -12.33 -0.62 -11.35
N MET A 67 -11.56 -0.32 -12.39
CA MET A 67 -12.06 0.10 -13.69
C MET A 67 -12.43 -1.05 -14.63
N TYR A 68 -11.65 -2.14 -14.62
CA TYR A 68 -11.75 -3.20 -15.62
C TYR A 68 -12.28 -4.53 -15.09
N SER A 69 -12.27 -4.75 -13.77
CA SER A 69 -12.80 -5.98 -13.19
C SER A 69 -14.32 -5.97 -13.19
N ASN A 70 -14.91 -7.06 -13.67
CA ASN A 70 -16.35 -7.28 -13.56
C ASN A 70 -16.73 -7.61 -12.11
N ILE A 71 -17.98 -7.31 -11.74
CA ILE A 71 -18.53 -7.72 -10.46
C ILE A 71 -18.87 -9.21 -10.55
N SER A 72 -18.21 -10.03 -9.73
CA SER A 72 -18.35 -11.49 -9.78
C SER A 72 -19.51 -12.02 -8.95
N ASP A 73 -19.93 -11.27 -7.92
CA ASP A 73 -20.97 -11.71 -6.98
C ASP A 73 -22.23 -10.87 -7.13
N CYS A 74 -23.38 -11.52 -7.20
CA CYS A 74 -24.69 -10.85 -7.25
C CYS A 74 -25.04 -10.21 -5.90
N ASP A 75 -24.55 -10.78 -4.80
CA ASP A 75 -24.81 -10.28 -3.46
C ASP A 75 -24.16 -8.90 -3.24
N GLU A 76 -23.02 -8.64 -3.89
CA GLU A 76 -22.35 -7.33 -3.85
C GLU A 76 -23.25 -6.24 -4.47
N VAL A 77 -23.87 -6.54 -5.61
CA VAL A 77 -24.74 -5.61 -6.34
C VAL A 77 -26.00 -5.31 -5.55
N PHE A 78 -26.74 -6.34 -5.18
CA PHE A 78 -28.07 -6.15 -4.62
C PHE A 78 -28.07 -5.73 -3.15
N ASN A 79 -27.01 -6.04 -2.39
CA ASN A 79 -26.98 -5.70 -0.96
C ASN A 79 -26.13 -4.47 -0.62
N PHE A 80 -25.25 -4.04 -1.51
CA PHE A 80 -24.41 -2.85 -1.27
C PHE A 80 -24.62 -1.76 -2.32
N TRP A 81 -24.38 -2.05 -3.59
CA TRP A 81 -24.40 -1.03 -4.65
C TRP A 81 -25.80 -0.44 -4.87
N GLU A 82 -26.80 -1.31 -4.95
CA GLU A 82 -28.15 -0.89 -5.25
C GLU A 82 -28.87 -0.21 -4.07
N PRO A 83 -28.74 -0.69 -2.83
CA PRO A 83 -29.25 0.02 -1.65
C PRO A 83 -28.56 1.37 -1.42
N LEU A 84 -27.28 1.49 -1.75
CA LEU A 84 -26.56 2.76 -1.73
C LEU A 84 -27.14 3.75 -2.75
N HIS A 85 -27.43 3.28 -3.96
CA HIS A 85 -28.13 4.06 -4.97
C HIS A 85 -29.54 4.45 -4.51
N PHE A 86 -30.29 3.52 -3.90
CA PHE A 86 -31.60 3.80 -3.32
C PHE A 86 -31.54 4.89 -2.25
N ALA A 87 -30.52 4.88 -1.38
CA ALA A 87 -30.33 5.89 -0.35
C ALA A 87 -29.94 7.28 -0.91
N ASP A 88 -29.17 7.35 -1.99
CA ASP A 88 -28.74 8.62 -2.61
C ASP A 88 -29.83 9.23 -3.52
N TYR A 89 -30.47 8.41 -4.35
CA TYR A 89 -31.41 8.87 -5.38
C TYR A 89 -32.89 8.71 -4.99
N GLY A 90 -33.21 7.95 -3.93
CA GLY A 90 -34.58 7.70 -3.48
C GLY A 90 -35.35 6.67 -4.31
N TYR A 91 -34.69 5.98 -5.24
CA TYR A 91 -35.27 4.89 -6.03
C TYR A 91 -34.22 3.81 -6.37
N GLY A 92 -34.68 2.59 -6.61
CA GLY A 92 -33.84 1.40 -6.82
C GLY A 92 -34.41 0.18 -6.10
N PHE A 93 -33.76 -0.98 -6.21
CA PHE A 93 -34.17 -2.15 -5.43
C PHE A 93 -33.64 -2.09 -3.98
N GLN A 94 -34.52 -2.46 -3.06
CA GLN A 94 -34.18 -2.76 -1.68
C GLN A 94 -34.45 -4.25 -1.47
N THR A 95 -33.45 -5.00 -1.06
CA THR A 95 -33.64 -6.42 -0.71
C THR A 95 -34.44 -6.55 0.58
N TRP A 96 -35.13 -7.67 0.74
CA TRP A 96 -35.88 -8.00 1.95
C TRP A 96 -34.97 -8.06 3.19
N GLU A 97 -33.66 -8.29 3.02
CA GLU A 97 -32.69 -8.24 4.11
C GLU A 97 -32.54 -6.86 4.74
N LEU A 98 -32.66 -5.81 3.93
CA LEU A 98 -32.57 -4.41 4.33
C LEU A 98 -33.93 -3.79 4.61
N SER A 99 -35.03 -4.51 4.35
CA SER A 99 -36.37 -4.01 4.60
C SER A 99 -36.63 -3.90 6.10
N PRO A 100 -37.39 -2.89 6.55
CA PRO A 100 -37.70 -2.72 7.97
C PRO A 100 -38.55 -3.86 8.54
N THR A 101 -39.16 -4.69 7.68
CA THR A 101 -40.00 -5.82 8.08
C THR A 101 -39.19 -7.04 8.54
N TYR A 102 -38.02 -7.30 7.93
CA TYR A 102 -37.18 -8.46 8.26
C TYR A 102 -35.83 -8.05 8.87
N ALA A 103 -35.26 -6.92 8.45
CA ALA A 103 -34.10 -6.25 9.05
C ALA A 103 -32.91 -7.17 9.40
N ILE A 104 -32.63 -8.15 8.53
CA ILE A 104 -31.53 -9.11 8.74
C ILE A 104 -30.17 -8.42 8.61
N ARG A 105 -30.08 -7.38 7.77
CA ARG A 105 -28.84 -6.62 7.53
C ARG A 105 -29.02 -5.16 7.95
N SER A 106 -28.01 -4.64 8.66
CA SER A 106 -27.99 -3.24 9.09
C SER A 106 -27.63 -2.29 7.95
N TRP A 107 -28.27 -1.11 7.91
CA TRP A 107 -27.93 -0.03 6.99
C TRP A 107 -26.60 0.67 7.30
N ALA A 108 -25.97 0.37 8.44
CA ALA A 108 -24.77 1.08 8.91
C ALA A 108 -23.63 1.07 7.89
N TYR A 109 -23.37 -0.07 7.25
CA TYR A 109 -22.32 -0.18 6.23
C TYR A 109 -22.64 0.65 4.98
N ILE A 110 -23.89 0.65 4.51
CA ILE A 110 -24.30 1.44 3.34
C ILE A 110 -24.20 2.93 3.64
N LEU A 111 -24.72 3.36 4.80
CA LEU A 111 -24.71 4.75 5.22
C LEU A 111 -23.29 5.29 5.46
N LEU A 112 -22.35 4.44 5.90
CA LEU A 112 -20.94 4.81 6.00
C LEU A 112 -20.35 5.21 4.64
N HIS A 113 -20.78 4.56 3.57
CA HIS A 113 -20.30 4.80 2.21
C HIS A 113 -21.10 5.85 1.44
N LEU A 114 -22.26 6.25 1.96
CA LEU A 114 -23.12 7.27 1.36
C LEU A 114 -22.41 8.61 1.11
N PRO A 115 -21.59 9.16 2.03
CA PRO A 115 -20.87 10.40 1.77
C PRO A 115 -19.90 10.28 0.59
N LEU A 116 -19.28 9.12 0.37
CA LEU A 116 -18.36 8.91 -0.75
C LEU A 116 -19.08 8.85 -2.10
N ALA A 117 -20.35 8.44 -2.13
CA ALA A 117 -21.19 8.49 -3.33
C ALA A 117 -21.85 9.86 -3.54
N TRP A 118 -22.28 10.51 -2.46
CA TRP A 118 -23.00 11.78 -2.45
C TRP A 118 -22.11 13.00 -2.71
N LEU A 119 -20.87 13.00 -2.18
CA LEU A 119 -19.94 14.13 -2.38
C LEU A 119 -19.60 14.35 -3.86
N PRO A 120 -19.22 13.32 -4.65
CA PRO A 120 -18.93 13.50 -6.07
C PRO A 120 -20.15 13.90 -6.89
N THR A 121 -21.33 13.37 -6.61
CA THR A 121 -22.56 13.72 -7.36
C THR A 121 -22.95 15.17 -7.14
N ARG A 122 -22.84 15.71 -5.91
CA ARG A 122 -23.20 17.10 -5.60
C ARG A 122 -22.12 18.12 -5.95
N LEU A 123 -20.85 17.83 -5.63
CA LEU A 123 -19.76 18.78 -5.83
C LEU A 123 -19.25 18.80 -7.27
N LEU A 124 -19.17 17.63 -7.91
CA LEU A 124 -18.58 17.47 -9.25
C LEU A 124 -19.63 17.22 -10.33
N GLN A 125 -20.92 17.22 -9.99
CA GLN A 125 -22.04 16.98 -10.90
C GLN A 125 -21.88 15.66 -11.69
N PHE A 126 -21.38 14.63 -11.02
CA PHE A 126 -21.16 13.32 -11.64
C PHE A 126 -22.46 12.60 -11.97
N GLU A 127 -22.49 12.01 -13.17
CA GLU A 127 -23.52 11.06 -13.59
C GLU A 127 -23.47 9.79 -12.73
N LYS A 128 -24.59 9.07 -12.62
CA LYS A 128 -24.70 7.81 -11.84
C LYS A 128 -23.57 6.80 -12.09
N ARG A 129 -23.16 6.66 -13.37
CA ARG A 129 -22.06 5.76 -13.76
C ARG A 129 -20.71 6.27 -13.25
N GLN A 130 -20.47 7.58 -13.31
CA GLN A 130 -19.23 8.18 -12.83
C GLN A 130 -19.13 8.09 -11.31
N ALA A 131 -20.23 8.29 -10.59
CA ALA A 131 -20.30 8.12 -9.14
C ALA A 131 -19.95 6.68 -8.71
N PHE A 132 -20.46 5.67 -9.43
CA PHE A 132 -20.10 4.27 -9.20
C PHE A 132 -18.60 4.01 -9.35
N PHE A 133 -17.98 4.46 -10.44
CA PHE A 133 -16.53 4.30 -10.63
C PHE A 133 -15.72 5.13 -9.62
N ALA A 134 -16.18 6.31 -9.24
CA ALA A 134 -15.53 7.13 -8.21
C ALA A 134 -15.48 6.42 -6.86
N LEU A 135 -16.58 5.75 -6.45
CA LEU A 135 -16.60 4.97 -5.22
C LEU A 135 -15.63 3.79 -5.27
N ARG A 136 -15.58 3.06 -6.39
CA ARG A 136 -14.61 1.95 -6.59
C ARG A 136 -13.17 2.43 -6.53
N ILE A 137 -12.87 3.60 -7.11
CA ILE A 137 -11.54 4.21 -7.04
C ILE A 137 -11.23 4.65 -5.60
N ALA A 138 -12.20 5.18 -4.86
CA ALA A 138 -12.00 5.52 -3.45
C ALA A 138 -11.61 4.27 -2.63
N PHE A 139 -12.29 3.13 -2.85
CA PHE A 139 -11.90 1.87 -2.23
C PHE A 139 -10.51 1.40 -2.62
N ALA A 140 -10.12 1.55 -3.89
CA ALA A 140 -8.75 1.27 -4.32
C ALA A 140 -7.71 2.14 -3.60
N VAL A 141 -8.02 3.42 -3.35
CA VAL A 141 -7.14 4.33 -2.58
C VAL A 141 -7.01 3.89 -1.12
N PHE A 142 -8.13 3.64 -0.43
CA PHE A 142 -8.09 3.20 0.96
C PHE A 142 -7.38 1.85 1.12
N SER A 143 -7.67 0.90 0.23
CA SER A 143 -7.03 -0.42 0.21
C SER A 143 -5.52 -0.33 -0.05
N SER A 144 -5.10 0.41 -1.09
CA SER A 144 -3.67 0.57 -1.41
C SER A 144 -2.90 1.30 -0.31
N PHE A 145 -3.52 2.24 0.40
CA PHE A 145 -2.90 2.90 1.54
C PHE A 145 -2.70 1.93 2.72
N ALA A 146 -3.73 1.15 3.07
CA ALA A 146 -3.64 0.15 4.13
C ALA A 146 -2.55 -0.90 3.83
N GLU A 147 -2.49 -1.38 2.59
CA GLU A 147 -1.49 -2.36 2.15
C GLU A 147 -0.08 -1.81 2.08
N ALA A 148 0.10 -0.56 1.66
CA ALA A 148 1.41 0.08 1.66
C ALA A 148 1.97 0.22 3.09
N ASN A 149 1.11 0.56 4.06
CA ASN A 149 1.49 0.60 5.47
C ASN A 149 1.79 -0.79 6.03
N PHE A 150 0.99 -1.80 5.64
CA PHE A 150 1.23 -3.18 6.03
C PHE A 150 2.58 -3.69 5.50
N TYR A 151 2.85 -3.49 4.20
CA TYR A 151 4.13 -3.79 3.58
C TYR A 151 5.30 -3.12 4.31
N ARG A 152 5.18 -1.83 4.61
CA ARG A 152 6.25 -1.08 5.27
C ARG A 152 6.54 -1.62 6.68
N THR A 153 5.48 -1.90 7.42
CA THR A 153 5.59 -2.50 8.77
C THR A 153 6.30 -3.84 8.71
N VAL A 154 6.02 -4.68 7.71
CA VAL A 154 6.68 -5.99 7.55
C VAL A 154 8.16 -5.85 7.18
N VAL A 155 8.52 -4.88 6.34
CA VAL A 155 9.92 -4.60 5.99
C VAL A 155 10.71 -4.16 7.23
N GLU A 156 10.13 -3.31 8.07
CA GLU A 156 10.81 -2.76 9.26
C GLU A 156 10.85 -3.75 10.43
N CYS A 157 9.75 -4.44 10.72
CA CYS A 157 9.62 -5.30 11.89
C CYS A 157 10.07 -6.73 11.66
N VAL A 158 9.93 -7.28 10.44
CA VAL A 158 10.19 -8.70 10.17
C VAL A 158 11.51 -8.90 9.44
N ASN A 159 11.53 -8.61 8.13
CA ASN A 159 12.71 -8.73 7.28
C ASN A 159 12.43 -8.09 5.91
N GLU A 160 13.45 -7.47 5.32
CA GLU A 160 13.43 -6.88 3.99
C GLU A 160 13.04 -7.90 2.88
N HIS A 161 13.47 -9.16 3.01
CA HIS A 161 13.16 -10.22 2.04
C HIS A 161 11.69 -10.65 2.11
N VAL A 162 11.17 -10.85 3.32
CA VAL A 162 9.76 -11.21 3.53
C VAL A 162 8.86 -10.09 3.01
N GLY A 163 9.22 -8.83 3.30
CA GLY A 163 8.52 -7.67 2.74
C GLY A 163 8.50 -7.69 1.21
N ARG A 164 9.62 -8.02 0.54
CA ARG A 164 9.66 -8.11 -0.93
C ARG A 164 8.70 -9.18 -1.46
N TYR A 165 8.66 -10.37 -0.86
CA TYR A 165 7.72 -11.42 -1.29
C TYR A 165 6.27 -11.00 -1.03
N LEU A 166 6.00 -10.37 0.12
CA LEU A 166 4.69 -9.85 0.45
C LEU A 166 4.23 -8.80 -0.58
N LEU A 167 5.10 -7.86 -0.96
CA LEU A 167 4.77 -6.86 -1.96
C LEU A 167 4.39 -7.50 -3.31
N LEU A 168 5.12 -8.54 -3.72
CA LEU A 168 4.79 -9.27 -4.95
C LEU A 168 3.43 -9.97 -4.83
N MET A 169 3.13 -10.59 -3.69
CA MET A 169 1.82 -11.21 -3.45
C MET A 169 0.67 -10.20 -3.40
N LEU A 170 0.92 -8.97 -2.92
CA LEU A 170 -0.10 -7.91 -2.88
C LEU A 170 -0.35 -7.26 -4.25
N LEU A 171 0.63 -7.33 -5.15
CA LEU A 171 0.55 -6.79 -6.51
C LEU A 171 -0.17 -7.72 -7.49
N THR A 172 -0.13 -9.03 -7.25
CA THR A 172 -0.89 -10.04 -8.02
C THR A 172 -2.34 -10.09 -7.57
#